data_AF-A0A170W255-F1
#
_entry.id   AF-A0A170W255-F1
#
_cell.length_a   1.000
_cell.length_b   1.000
_cell.length_c   1.000
_cell.angle_alpha   90.00
_cell.angle_beta   90.00
_cell.angle_gamma   90.00
#
_symmetry.space_group_name_H-M   'P 1'
#
loop_
_entity.id
_entity.type
_entity.pdbx_description
1 polymer ?
#
loop_
_entity_poly.entity_id
_entity_poly.type
_entity_poly.pdbx_seq_one_letter_code
_entity_poly.pdbx_strand_id
1 'polypeptide(L)'
;KYDYWGNAASALCKLEMELVVDEVNDKHLGPWAMICLNDGVLNTPLSPYIHKELLYNKHLNLDNSKLKAAGFHLLNPVLNTELLKQVLHDYGDMNMFPKSLLA
;
A
#
# COMPACT_ATOMS: atom_id res chain seq x y z
N LYS A 1 0.64 7.44 -36.97
CA LYS A 1 0.35 8.72 -36.30
C LYS A 1 -0.63 8.41 -35.17
N TYR A 2 -0.14 8.10 -33.97
CA TYR A 2 -0.96 7.68 -32.83
C TYR A 2 -1.04 8.85 -31.84
N ASP A 3 -1.86 9.83 -32.20
CA ASP A 3 -2.08 11.03 -31.39
C ASP A 3 -3.12 10.75 -30.30
N TYR A 4 -2.72 11.04 -29.05
CA TYR A 4 -3.53 11.73 -28.05
C TYR A 4 -4.78 11.07 -27.42
N TRP A 5 -4.84 9.74 -27.30
CA TRP A 5 -5.87 9.07 -26.46
C TRP A 5 -5.45 8.87 -25.00
N GLY A 6 -4.15 8.84 -24.71
CA GLY A 6 -3.64 8.62 -23.34
C GLY A 6 -3.97 9.74 -22.36
N ASN A 7 -3.93 11.00 -22.81
CA ASN A 7 -4.18 12.16 -21.95
C ASN A 7 -5.67 12.42 -21.68
N ALA A 8 -6.55 12.13 -22.65
CA ALA A 8 -8.00 12.25 -22.46
C ALA A 8 -8.54 11.15 -21.54
N ALA A 9 -8.05 9.90 -21.69
CA ALA A 9 -8.38 8.79 -20.80
C ALA A 9 -7.83 9.00 -19.37
N SER A 10 -6.59 9.48 -19.21
CA SER A 10 -6.05 9.84 -17.88
C SER A 10 -6.77 11.02 -17.22
N ALA A 11 -7.31 11.97 -17.99
CA ALA A 11 -8.10 13.07 -17.45
C ALA A 11 -9.51 12.61 -17.02
N LEU A 12 -10.14 11.71 -17.76
CA LEU A 12 -11.40 11.05 -17.36
C LEU A 12 -11.20 10.15 -16.13
N CYS A 13 -10.07 9.44 -16.05
CA CYS A 13 -9.73 8.61 -14.89
C CYS A 13 -9.52 9.43 -13.60
N LYS A 14 -9.12 10.71 -13.70
CA LYS A 14 -9.10 11.62 -12.54
C LYS A 14 -10.50 12.04 -12.06
N LEU A 15 -11.50 12.07 -12.95
CA LEU A 15 -12.89 12.36 -12.61
C LEU A 15 -13.61 11.14 -12.01
N GLU A 16 -13.15 9.92 -12.32
CA GLU A 16 -13.75 8.65 -11.86
C GLU A 16 -12.86 7.87 -10.87
N MET A 17 -11.90 8.54 -10.22
CA MET A 17 -10.99 7.89 -9.26
C MET A 17 -11.75 7.21 -8.10
N GLU A 18 -12.92 7.74 -7.73
CA GLU A 18 -13.81 7.14 -6.74
C GLU A 18 -14.36 5.78 -7.21
N LEU A 19 -14.86 5.70 -8.45
CA LEU A 19 -15.38 4.45 -9.01
C LEU A 19 -14.29 3.38 -9.13
N VAL A 20 -13.09 3.77 -9.55
CA VAL A 20 -11.95 2.82 -9.67
C VAL A 20 -11.52 2.31 -8.29
N VAL A 21 -11.46 3.18 -7.29
CA VAL A 21 -11.10 2.79 -5.92
C VAL A 21 -12.15 1.84 -5.34
N ASP A 22 -13.44 2.14 -5.54
CA ASP A 22 -14.54 1.28 -5.07
C ASP A 22 -14.48 -0.10 -5.75
N GLU A 23 -14.30 -0.16 -7.07
CA GLU A 23 -14.16 -1.43 -7.80
C GLU A 23 -12.95 -2.25 -7.31
N VAL A 24 -11.81 -1.60 -7.09
CA VAL A 24 -10.60 -2.25 -6.57
C VAL A 24 -10.85 -2.78 -5.15
N ASN A 25 -11.47 -1.99 -4.28
CA ASN A 25 -11.77 -2.41 -2.92
C ASN A 25 -12.74 -3.62 -2.92
N ASP A 26 -13.84 -3.57 -3.67
CA ASP A 26 -14.81 -4.67 -3.80
C ASP A 26 -14.15 -5.95 -4.32
N LYS A 27 -13.23 -5.83 -5.28
CA LYS A 27 -12.52 -6.96 -5.87
C LYS A 27 -11.52 -7.62 -4.91
N HIS A 28 -10.88 -6.87 -4.02
CA HIS A 28 -9.75 -7.39 -3.23
C HIS A 28 -10.08 -7.67 -1.76
N LEU A 29 -11.07 -7.01 -1.16
CA LEU A 29 -11.45 -7.21 0.25
C LEU A 29 -11.87 -8.67 0.55
N GLY A 30 -12.72 -9.25 -0.30
CA GLY A 30 -13.18 -10.62 -0.15
C GLY A 30 -12.06 -11.65 -0.27
N PRO A 31 -11.27 -11.64 -1.37
CA PRO A 31 -10.10 -12.52 -1.51
C PRO A 31 -9.09 -12.38 -0.37
N TRP A 32 -8.82 -11.16 0.09
CA TRP A 32 -7.94 -10.93 1.24
C TRP A 32 -8.46 -11.62 2.51
N ALA A 33 -9.74 -11.45 2.84
CA ALA A 33 -10.35 -12.09 4.01
C ALA A 33 -10.27 -13.62 3.91
N MET A 34 -10.51 -14.18 2.71
CA MET A 34 -10.41 -15.61 2.47
C MET A 34 -8.98 -16.13 2.63
N ILE A 35 -7.98 -15.42 2.11
CA ILE A 35 -6.57 -15.79 2.23
C ILE A 35 -6.13 -15.72 3.70
N CYS A 36 -6.49 -14.66 4.42
CA CYS A 36 -6.25 -14.54 5.86
C CYS A 36 -6.85 -15.72 6.63
N LEU A 37 -8.10 -16.10 6.32
CA LEU A 37 -8.76 -17.23 6.96
C LEU A 37 -8.04 -18.56 6.65
N ASN A 38 -7.68 -18.79 5.38
CA ASN A 38 -7.00 -20.01 4.95
C ASN A 38 -5.63 -20.18 5.61
N ASP A 39 -4.90 -19.09 5.84
CA ASP A 39 -3.59 -19.10 6.50
C ASP A 39 -3.70 -18.98 8.03
N GLY A 40 -4.91 -18.92 8.60
CA GLY A 40 -5.12 -18.81 10.06
C GLY A 40 -4.75 -17.45 10.66
N VAL A 41 -4.73 -16.40 9.83
CA VAL A 41 -4.47 -15.01 10.23
C VAL A 41 -5.80 -14.36 10.65
N LEU A 42 -6.08 -14.37 11.95
CA LEU A 42 -7.33 -13.82 12.50
C LEU A 42 -7.24 -12.34 12.87
N ASN A 43 -6.03 -11.81 13.08
CA ASN A 43 -5.80 -10.43 13.49
C ASN A 43 -4.61 -9.86 12.70
N THR A 44 -4.90 -9.25 11.55
CA THR A 44 -3.90 -8.53 10.75
C THR A 44 -4.04 -7.03 10.96
N PRO A 45 -2.94 -6.28 11.16
CA PRO A 45 -2.97 -4.81 11.19
C PRO A 45 -3.08 -4.22 9.77
N LEU A 46 -3.00 -5.03 8.72
CA LEU A 46 -3.04 -4.61 7.33
C LEU A 46 -4.45 -4.70 6.76
N SER A 47 -4.86 -3.65 6.08
CA SER A 47 -6.10 -3.61 5.31
C SER A 47 -5.76 -3.47 3.83
N PRO A 48 -6.37 -4.24 2.92
CA PRO A 48 -6.24 -4.04 1.48
C PRO A 48 -7.11 -2.86 0.99
N TYR A 49 -7.87 -2.21 1.88
CA TYR A 49 -8.70 -1.08 1.55
C TYR A 49 -7.85 0.14 1.19
N ILE A 50 -8.08 0.70 0.01
CA ILE A 50 -7.41 1.90 -0.47
C ILE A 50 -8.36 3.08 -0.31
N HIS A 51 -7.88 4.14 0.35
CA HIS A 51 -8.56 5.43 0.39
C HIS A 51 -8.20 6.25 -0.85
N LYS A 52 -9.19 6.82 -1.55
CA LYS A 52 -8.96 7.63 -2.76
C LYS A 52 -8.01 8.80 -2.52
N GLU A 53 -7.97 9.33 -1.30
CA GLU A 53 -7.11 10.43 -0.91
C GLU A 53 -5.61 10.11 -1.04
N LEU A 54 -5.24 8.83 -0.92
CA LEU A 54 -3.86 8.35 -1.07
C LEU A 54 -3.39 8.32 -2.53
N LEU A 55 -4.33 8.31 -3.49
CA LEU A 55 -4.04 8.32 -4.92
C LEU A 55 -3.92 9.73 -5.50
N TYR A 56 -4.33 10.75 -4.74
CA TYR A 56 -3.95 12.11 -5.08
C TYR A 56 -2.43 12.26 -4.91
N ASN A 57 -1.77 12.93 -5.85
CA ASN A 57 -0.32 13.21 -5.84
C ASN A 57 0.08 14.17 -4.70
N LYS A 58 -0.16 13.77 -3.45
CA LYS A 58 0.25 14.45 -2.23
C LYS A 58 1.40 13.67 -1.62
N HIS A 59 2.46 14.38 -1.26
CA HIS A 59 3.62 13.76 -0.64
C HIS A 59 3.25 13.43 0.82
N LEU A 60 3.41 12.17 1.22
CA LEU A 60 3.21 11.73 2.61
C LEU A 60 4.48 11.86 3.46
N ASN A 61 5.52 12.52 2.93
CA ASN A 61 6.78 12.66 3.62
C ASN A 61 6.68 13.71 4.74
N LEU A 62 7.21 13.36 5.90
CA LEU A 62 7.36 14.28 7.02
C LEU A 62 8.79 14.81 7.05
N ASP A 63 8.94 16.09 7.36
CA ASP A 63 10.26 16.66 7.63
C ASP A 63 10.84 16.05 8.93
N ASN A 64 12.02 15.45 8.82
CA ASN A 64 12.72 14.81 9.92
C ASN A 64 13.80 15.69 10.56
N SER A 65 13.89 16.99 10.20
CA SER A 65 14.85 17.93 10.77
C SER A 65 14.85 17.94 12.30
N LYS A 66 13.67 17.95 12.93
CA LYS A 66 13.51 17.91 14.39
C LYS A 66 13.98 16.61 15.03
N LEU A 67 13.74 15.47 14.38
CA LEU A 67 14.23 14.17 14.85
C LEU A 67 15.76 14.14 14.81
N LYS A 68 16.36 14.57 13.70
CA LYS A 68 17.81 14.65 13.54
C LYS A 68 18.44 15.60 14.57
N ALA A 69 17.82 16.76 14.82
CA ALA A 69 18.29 17.72 15.82
C ALA A 69 18.26 17.15 17.25
N ALA A 70 17.34 16.22 17.54
CA ALA A 70 17.28 15.51 18.81
C ALA A 70 18.32 14.37 18.93
N GLY A 71 19.23 14.21 17.97
CA GLY A 71 20.23 13.14 17.94
C GLY A 71 19.70 11.81 17.41
N PHE A 72 18.51 11.78 16.79
CA PHE A 72 17.98 10.55 16.20
C PHE A 72 18.71 10.21 14.90
N HIS A 73 19.24 8.98 14.82
CA HIS A 73 19.92 8.45 13.64
C HIS A 73 19.04 7.45 12.91
N LEU A 74 18.73 7.73 11.65
CA LEU A 74 17.97 6.82 10.79
C LEU A 74 18.85 5.63 10.41
N LEU A 75 18.49 4.43 10.86
CA LEU A 75 19.15 3.18 10.46
C LEU A 75 18.90 2.86 9.00
N ASN A 76 17.71 3.20 8.50
CA ASN A 76 17.27 2.97 7.13
C ASN A 76 16.85 4.31 6.48
N PRO A 77 17.80 5.14 6.01
CA PRO A 77 17.50 6.47 5.50
C PRO A 77 16.79 6.48 4.14
N VAL A 78 16.85 5.36 3.41
CA VAL A 78 16.25 5.19 2.08
C VAL A 78 15.37 3.95 2.13
N LEU A 79 14.08 4.13 1.79
CA LEU A 79 13.17 3.01 1.62
C LEU A 79 13.54 2.24 0.36
N ASN A 80 13.64 0.92 0.47
CA ASN A 80 13.84 0.01 -0.65
C ASN A 80 12.93 -1.21 -0.52
N THR A 81 12.87 -2.02 -1.56
CA THR A 81 12.00 -3.19 -1.63
C THR A 81 12.39 -4.23 -0.60
N GLU A 82 13.68 -4.39 -0.30
CA GLU A 82 14.20 -5.39 0.63
C GLU A 82 13.72 -5.11 2.06
N LEU A 83 13.73 -3.84 2.49
CA LEU A 83 13.21 -3.41 3.79
C LEU A 83 11.71 -3.63 3.90
N LEU A 84 10.95 -3.39 2.83
CA LEU A 84 9.50 -3.65 2.81
C LEU A 84 9.21 -5.15 2.89
N LYS A 85 9.96 -5.98 2.15
CA LYS A 85 9.86 -7.44 2.24
C LYS A 85 10.19 -7.94 3.63
N GLN A 86 11.21 -7.40 4.29
CA GLN A 86 11.54 -7.75 5.67
C GLN A 86 10.35 -7.53 6.60
N VAL A 87 9.66 -6.38 6.52
CA VAL A 87 8.46 -6.11 7.33
C VAL A 87 7.35 -7.14 7.05
N LEU A 88 7.14 -7.53 5.79
CA LEU A 88 6.16 -8.56 5.43
C LEU A 88 6.54 -9.94 6.00
N HIS A 89 7.82 -10.29 5.97
CA HIS A 89 8.32 -11.52 6.59
C HIS A 89 8.14 -11.51 8.11
N ASP A 90 8.50 -10.41 8.78
CA ASP A 90 8.30 -10.24 10.23
C ASP A 90 6.81 -10.38 10.59
N TYR A 91 5.91 -9.80 9.78
CA TYR A 91 4.46 -9.97 9.96
C TYR A 91 3.99 -11.40 9.71
N GLY A 92 4.57 -12.09 8.73
CA GLY A 92 4.33 -13.51 8.52
C GLY A 92 4.70 -14.31 9.77
N ASP A 93 5.90 -14.08 10.33
CA ASP A 93 6.39 -14.79 11.52
C ASP A 93 5.52 -14.52 12.76
N MET A 94 4.97 -13.31 12.87
CA MET A 94 4.01 -12.94 13.93
C MET A 94 2.58 -13.42 13.66
N ASN A 95 2.32 -14.16 12.59
CA ASN A 95 0.98 -14.57 12.14
C ASN A 95 0.02 -13.38 11.93
N MET A 96 0.55 -12.27 11.45
CA MET A 96 -0.15 -11.02 11.14
C MET A 96 -0.29 -10.80 9.62
N PHE A 97 0.36 -11.62 8.80
CA PHE A 97 0.28 -11.57 7.35
C PHE A 97 0.19 -12.99 6.77
N PRO A 98 -0.63 -13.24 5.73
CA PRO A 98 -0.76 -14.57 5.13
C PRO A 98 0.55 -15.04 4.50
N LYS A 99 1.14 -16.12 5.03
CA LYS A 99 2.43 -16.66 4.57
C LYS A 99 2.38 -17.19 3.13
N SER A 100 1.21 -17.59 2.65
CA SER A 100 0.99 -17.99 1.25
C SER A 100 1.31 -16.89 0.24
N LEU A 101 1.36 -15.62 0.69
CA LEU A 101 1.71 -14.46 -0.13
C LEU A 101 3.20 -14.06 -0.03
N LEU A 102 3.98 -14.72 0.84
CA LEU A 102 5.41 -14.51 0.99
C LEU A 102 6.16 -15.45 0.03
N ALA A 103 6.29 -15.04 -1.24
CA ALA A 103 7.09 -15.74 -2.25
C ALA A 103 8.41 -15.01 -2.55
#